data_AF-A0ABD4U974-F1
#
_entry.id   AF-A0ABD4U974-F1
#
_cell.length_a   1.000
_cell.length_b   1.000
_cell.length_c   1.000
_cell.angle_alpha   90.00
_cell.angle_beta   90.00
_cell.angle_gamma   90.00
#
_symmetry.space_group_name_H-M   'P 1'
#
loop_
_entity.id
_entity.type
_entity.pdbx_description
1 polymer ?
#
loop_
_entity_poly.entity_id
_entity_poly.type
_entity_poly.pdbx_seq_one_letter_code
_entity_poly.pdbx_strand_id
1 'polypeptide(L)'
;MPFPLHPATVRALLECYLRAKDLNQAELIADCFAAHAGLSFSLASDDIDFPPRVTGVTAIAHTLVEAFGERFEQCRTYYVCAQPPVDGHGVSRMPWLVVMRQKDNGALRIGHGTYRWQFAVDGANDDVARVAALHIHIARMDTIDDPQSLKLARLQAAFGYPWLPAHAFARGLADVAAAHPDWAFLAPFEQAAASAID
;
A
#
# COMPACT_ATOMS: atom_id res chain seq x y z
N MET A 1 -2.41 14.69 23.65
CA MET A 1 -1.63 13.55 24.18
C MET A 1 -1.24 12.68 23.00
N PRO A 2 0.02 12.24 22.85
CA PRO A 2 0.40 11.26 21.83
C PRO A 2 -0.35 9.94 22.08
N PHE A 3 -0.72 9.24 21.01
CA PHE A 3 -1.29 7.90 21.12
C PHE A 3 -0.25 6.97 21.75
N PRO A 4 -0.64 6.04 22.65
CA PRO A 4 0.32 5.36 23.54
C PRO A 4 1.21 4.32 22.85
N LEU A 5 1.19 4.20 21.52
CA LEU A 5 2.03 3.24 20.80
C LEU A 5 3.41 3.80 20.45
N HIS A 6 4.42 2.99 20.73
CA HIS A 6 5.78 3.26 20.27
C HIS A 6 5.86 3.24 18.73
N PRO A 7 6.55 4.20 18.08
CA PRO A 7 6.64 4.27 16.61
C PRO A 7 7.16 2.99 15.94
N ALA A 8 8.07 2.27 16.59
CA ALA A 8 8.59 1.00 16.08
C ALA A 8 7.49 -0.09 15.99
N THR A 9 6.55 -0.12 16.93
CA THR A 9 5.43 -1.07 16.93
C THR A 9 4.50 -0.80 15.75
N VAL A 10 4.19 0.48 15.51
CA VAL A 10 3.38 0.92 14.36
C VAL A 10 4.06 0.50 13.05
N ARG A 11 5.36 0.77 12.95
CA ARG A 11 6.17 0.39 11.78
C ARG A 11 6.12 -1.12 11.53
N ALA A 12 6.29 -1.93 12.57
CA ALA A 12 6.26 -3.39 12.46
C ALA A 12 4.89 -3.93 11.99
N LEU A 13 3.78 -3.36 12.46
CA LEU A 13 2.44 -3.75 12.02
C LEU A 13 2.23 -3.47 10.52
N LEU A 14 2.67 -2.29 10.05
CA LEU A 14 2.57 -1.88 8.66
C LEU A 14 3.46 -2.73 7.74
N GLU A 15 4.70 -3.00 8.15
CA GLU A 15 5.61 -3.90 7.43
C GLU A 15 5.07 -5.34 7.40
N CYS A 16 4.45 -5.82 8.48
CA CYS A 16 3.81 -7.13 8.53
C CYS A 16 2.67 -7.24 7.51
N TYR A 17 1.80 -6.23 7.42
CA TYR A 17 0.75 -6.17 6.41
C TYR A 17 1.31 -6.22 4.98
N LEU A 18 2.33 -5.42 4.67
CA LEU A 18 2.94 -5.47 3.34
C LEU A 18 3.57 -6.82 3.05
N ARG A 19 4.25 -7.44 4.03
CA ARG A 19 4.80 -8.80 3.87
C ARG A 19 3.68 -9.80 3.55
N ALA A 20 2.59 -9.75 4.30
CA ALA A 20 1.42 -10.59 4.04
C ALA A 20 0.88 -10.39 2.62
N LYS A 21 0.64 -9.14 2.23
CA LYS A 21 0.02 -8.77 0.96
C LYS A 21 0.92 -9.00 -0.26
N ASP A 22 2.16 -8.55 -0.19
CA ASP A 22 3.08 -8.51 -1.32
C ASP A 22 3.75 -9.86 -1.57
N LEU A 23 3.90 -10.69 -0.52
CA LEU A 23 4.46 -12.04 -0.62
C LEU A 23 3.40 -13.16 -0.60
N ASN A 24 2.12 -12.80 -0.63
CA ASN A 24 1.00 -13.75 -0.63
C ASN A 24 0.99 -14.71 0.58
N GLN A 25 1.17 -14.17 1.79
CA GLN A 25 1.23 -14.89 3.07
C GLN A 25 0.02 -14.51 3.94
N ALA A 26 -1.13 -15.10 3.65
CA ALA A 26 -2.43 -14.73 4.24
C ALA A 26 -2.46 -14.90 5.77
N GLU A 27 -1.72 -15.89 6.28
CA GLU A 27 -1.60 -16.19 7.71
C GLU A 27 -1.07 -15.01 8.54
N LEU A 28 -0.21 -14.18 7.95
CA LEU A 28 0.39 -13.03 8.64
C LEU A 28 -0.59 -11.90 8.93
N ILE A 29 -1.76 -11.90 8.29
CA ILE A 29 -2.80 -10.89 8.57
C ILE A 29 -3.28 -10.99 10.02
N ALA A 30 -3.28 -12.20 10.61
CA ALA A 30 -3.63 -12.40 12.02
C ALA A 30 -2.58 -11.83 13.00
N ASP A 31 -1.34 -11.65 12.56
CA ASP A 31 -0.29 -11.08 13.39
C ASP A 31 -0.37 -9.55 13.49
N CYS A 32 -1.00 -8.90 12.50
CA CYS A 32 -1.05 -7.44 12.42
C CYS A 32 -2.46 -6.83 12.58
N PHE A 33 -3.54 -7.54 12.24
CA PHE A 33 -4.91 -7.07 12.40
C PHE A 33 -5.57 -7.63 13.66
N ALA A 34 -6.47 -6.83 14.24
CA ALA A 34 -7.35 -7.30 15.30
C ALA A 34 -8.38 -8.30 14.74
N ALA A 35 -8.86 -9.23 15.57
CA ALA A 35 -9.79 -10.28 15.16
C ALA A 35 -11.05 -9.74 14.45
N HIS A 36 -11.57 -8.59 14.91
CA HIS A 36 -12.74 -7.90 14.37
C HIS A 36 -12.41 -6.64 13.57
N ALA A 37 -11.21 -6.55 13.01
CA ALA A 37 -10.80 -5.37 12.27
C ALA A 37 -11.70 -5.09 11.06
N GLY A 38 -11.85 -3.80 10.72
CA GLY A 38 -12.61 -3.34 9.57
C GLY A 38 -11.72 -2.97 8.38
N LEU A 39 -12.12 -3.36 7.18
CA LEU A 39 -11.52 -2.92 5.93
C LEU A 39 -12.58 -2.20 5.08
N SER A 40 -12.20 -1.11 4.44
CA SER A 40 -13.06 -0.37 3.52
C SER A 40 -12.24 0.26 2.40
N PHE A 41 -12.90 0.54 1.29
CA PHE A 41 -12.28 1.13 0.09
C PHE A 41 -13.03 2.40 -0.30
N SER A 42 -12.32 3.34 -0.92
CA SER A 42 -12.92 4.40 -1.72
C SER A 42 -12.09 4.58 -2.99
N LEU A 43 -12.75 4.94 -4.08
CA LEU A 43 -12.10 5.13 -5.38
C LEU A 43 -12.39 6.54 -5.88
N ALA A 44 -11.42 7.14 -6.56
CA ALA A 44 -11.64 8.41 -7.26
C ALA A 44 -12.43 8.23 -8.58
N SER A 45 -12.52 7.00 -9.12
CA SER A 45 -13.36 6.65 -10.27
C SER A 45 -14.18 5.39 -10.00
N ASP A 46 -15.34 5.27 -10.64
CA ASP A 46 -16.29 4.16 -10.44
C ASP A 46 -15.87 2.85 -11.15
N ASP A 47 -14.64 2.75 -11.66
CA ASP A 47 -14.20 1.68 -12.57
C ASP A 47 -13.73 0.38 -11.89
N ILE A 48 -13.74 0.32 -10.55
CA ILE A 48 -13.27 -0.85 -9.79
C ILE A 48 -14.31 -1.21 -8.73
N ASP A 49 -14.79 -2.45 -8.74
CA ASP A 49 -15.75 -2.93 -7.75
C ASP A 49 -15.02 -3.59 -6.57
N PHE A 50 -15.10 -2.98 -5.39
CA PHE A 50 -14.67 -3.57 -4.13
C PHE A 50 -15.87 -3.64 -3.18
N PRO A 51 -16.00 -4.70 -2.35
CA PRO A 51 -17.02 -4.71 -1.32
C PRO A 51 -16.88 -3.47 -0.43
N PRO A 52 -17.97 -2.73 -0.16
CA PRO A 52 -17.90 -1.43 0.51
C PRO A 52 -17.33 -1.55 1.94
N ARG A 53 -17.44 -2.73 2.54
CA ARG A 53 -16.88 -3.04 3.85
C ARG A 53 -16.62 -4.53 3.99
N VAL A 54 -15.47 -4.85 4.57
CA VAL A 54 -15.09 -6.20 5.01
C VAL A 54 -14.82 -6.13 6.51
N THR A 55 -15.19 -7.18 7.25
CA THR A 55 -15.01 -7.22 8.71
C THR A 55 -14.51 -8.58 9.13
N GLY A 56 -13.52 -8.58 10.02
CA GLY A 56 -12.90 -9.78 10.54
C GLY A 56 -11.64 -10.15 9.80
N VAL A 57 -10.66 -10.64 10.56
CA VAL A 57 -9.29 -10.92 10.11
C VAL A 57 -9.24 -11.93 8.96
N THR A 58 -10.06 -12.99 9.00
CA THR A 58 -10.15 -14.00 7.94
C THR A 58 -10.64 -13.40 6.62
N ALA A 59 -11.68 -12.57 6.67
CA ALA A 59 -12.22 -11.93 5.47
C ALA A 59 -11.25 -10.89 4.89
N ILE A 60 -10.50 -10.19 5.75
CA ILE A 60 -9.42 -9.28 5.35
C ILE A 60 -8.30 -10.06 4.65
N ALA A 61 -7.87 -11.20 5.20
CA ALA A 61 -6.82 -12.03 4.61
C ALA A 61 -7.22 -12.54 3.22
N HIS A 62 -8.44 -13.07 3.10
CA HIS A 62 -8.99 -13.48 1.81
C HIS A 62 -9.03 -12.30 0.81
N THR A 63 -9.48 -11.12 1.23
CA THR A 63 -9.65 -9.97 0.33
C THR A 63 -8.32 -9.36 -0.13
N LEU A 64 -7.41 -9.09 0.81
CA LEU A 64 -6.17 -8.35 0.54
C LEU A 64 -5.01 -9.23 0.09
N VAL A 65 -5.05 -10.53 0.40
CA VAL A 65 -3.95 -11.44 0.11
C VAL A 65 -4.37 -12.47 -0.92
N GLU A 66 -5.34 -13.33 -0.62
CA GLU A 66 -5.68 -14.48 -1.47
C GLU A 66 -6.32 -14.04 -2.80
N ALA A 67 -7.49 -13.40 -2.74
CA ALA A 67 -8.22 -12.95 -3.93
C ALA A 67 -7.45 -11.89 -4.74
N PHE A 68 -6.64 -11.08 -4.05
CA PHE A 68 -5.69 -10.17 -4.70
C PHE A 68 -4.57 -10.94 -5.42
N GLY A 69 -3.98 -11.93 -4.74
CA GLY A 69 -2.91 -12.79 -5.22
C GLY A 69 -3.32 -13.70 -6.38
N GLU A 70 -4.60 -14.03 -6.52
CA GLU A 70 -5.12 -14.73 -7.72
C GLU A 70 -4.97 -13.91 -9.00
N ARG A 71 -4.96 -12.58 -8.88
CA ARG A 71 -4.95 -11.67 -10.04
C ARG A 71 -3.58 -11.03 -10.29
N PHE A 72 -2.82 -10.81 -9.23
CA PHE A 72 -1.58 -10.04 -9.29
C PHE A 72 -0.40 -10.81 -8.69
N GLU A 73 0.79 -10.53 -9.21
CA GLU A 73 2.05 -11.10 -8.75
C GLU A 73 3.17 -10.06 -8.81
N GLN A 74 4.34 -10.41 -8.28
CA GLN A 74 5.51 -9.50 -8.22
C GLN A 74 5.12 -8.14 -7.64
N CYS A 75 4.29 -8.12 -6.61
CA CYS A 75 3.74 -6.89 -6.06
C CYS A 75 4.78 -6.20 -5.16
N ARG A 76 4.87 -4.87 -5.28
CA ARG A 76 5.53 -4.00 -4.30
C ARG A 76 4.66 -2.80 -4.01
N THR A 77 4.28 -2.67 -2.75
CA THR A 77 3.57 -1.53 -2.20
C THR A 77 4.55 -0.70 -1.38
N TYR A 78 4.55 0.60 -1.60
CA TYR A 78 5.44 1.56 -0.94
C TYR A 78 4.62 2.52 -0.10
N TYR A 79 5.02 2.72 1.14
CA TYR A 79 4.55 3.84 1.94
C TYR A 79 5.34 5.09 1.55
N VAL A 80 4.66 6.10 1.00
CA VAL A 80 5.29 7.35 0.56
C VAL A 80 5.50 8.27 1.75
N CYS A 81 6.33 7.84 2.68
CA CYS A 81 6.77 8.59 3.85
C CYS A 81 8.05 7.97 4.42
N ALA A 82 8.80 8.75 5.21
CA ALA A 82 9.97 8.22 5.93
C ALA A 82 9.58 7.47 7.21
N GLN A 83 8.52 7.95 7.88
CA GLN A 83 7.97 7.38 9.10
C GLN A 83 6.44 7.53 9.09
N PRO A 84 5.69 6.55 9.65
CA PRO A 84 4.25 6.63 9.72
C PRO A 84 3.81 7.71 10.73
N PRO A 85 3.07 8.75 10.31
CA PRO A 85 2.58 9.77 11.23
C PRO A 85 1.39 9.21 12.00
N VAL A 86 1.42 9.16 13.33
CA VAL A 86 0.29 8.69 14.15
C VAL A 86 -0.23 9.85 15.00
N ASP A 87 -1.50 10.17 14.87
CA ASP A 87 -2.15 11.20 15.67
C ASP A 87 -2.52 10.70 17.06
N GLY A 88 -3.01 11.59 17.94
CA GLY A 88 -3.42 11.26 19.31
C GLY A 88 -4.58 10.26 19.42
N HIS A 89 -5.27 9.96 18.31
CA HIS A 89 -6.35 8.99 18.24
C HIS A 89 -5.90 7.64 17.67
N GLY A 90 -4.60 7.46 17.40
CA GLY A 90 -4.06 6.23 16.82
C GLY A 90 -4.37 6.08 15.34
N VAL A 91 -4.66 7.19 14.66
CA VAL A 91 -4.87 7.19 13.21
C VAL A 91 -3.56 7.54 12.52
N SER A 92 -3.24 6.78 11.48
CA SER A 92 -2.13 7.11 10.59
C SER A 92 -2.60 7.24 9.16
N ARG A 93 -2.28 8.39 8.54
CA ARG A 93 -2.59 8.65 7.13
C ARG A 93 -1.28 8.80 6.37
N MET A 94 -1.15 8.07 5.27
CA MET A 94 0.03 8.16 4.42
C MET A 94 -0.31 7.81 2.97
N PRO A 95 0.31 8.49 1.99
CA PRO A 95 0.17 8.08 0.61
C PRO A 95 0.87 6.74 0.37
N TRP A 96 0.40 6.02 -0.65
CA TRP A 96 1.03 4.79 -1.10
C TRP A 96 1.19 4.79 -2.61
N LEU A 97 2.19 4.05 -3.07
CA LEU A 97 2.39 3.65 -4.46
C LEU A 97 2.35 2.12 -4.50
N VAL A 98 1.75 1.52 -5.52
CA VAL A 98 1.87 0.09 -5.78
C VAL A 98 2.30 -0.12 -7.23
N VAL A 99 3.23 -1.04 -7.45
CA VAL A 99 3.57 -1.57 -8.76
C VAL A 99 3.55 -3.09 -8.69
N MET A 100 2.86 -3.72 -9.64
CA MET A 100 2.67 -5.17 -9.67
C MET A 100 2.42 -5.64 -11.10
N ARG A 101 2.45 -6.96 -11.28
CA ARG A 101 2.17 -7.60 -12.55
C ARG A 101 0.79 -8.24 -12.52
N GLN A 102 -0.01 -8.06 -13.57
CA GLN A 102 -1.24 -8.83 -13.76
C GLN A 102 -0.92 -10.20 -14.34
N LYS A 103 -1.45 -11.27 -13.73
CA LYS A 103 -1.09 -12.65 -14.10
C LYS A 103 -1.55 -13.07 -15.48
N ASP A 104 -2.75 -12.64 -15.89
CA ASP A 104 -3.42 -13.08 -17.12
C ASP A 104 -2.71 -12.65 -18.41
N ASN A 105 -2.27 -11.40 -18.50
CA ASN A 105 -1.69 -10.80 -19.71
C ASN A 105 -0.28 -10.25 -19.50
N GLY A 106 0.19 -10.21 -18.25
CA GLY A 106 1.49 -9.66 -17.91
C GLY A 106 1.62 -8.16 -17.88
N ALA A 107 0.50 -7.43 -17.96
CA ALA A 107 0.52 -5.99 -17.88
C ALA A 107 1.09 -5.52 -16.54
N LEU A 108 1.84 -4.42 -16.60
CA LEU A 108 2.17 -3.62 -15.43
C LEU A 108 0.88 -2.99 -14.90
N ARG A 109 0.65 -3.15 -13.61
CA ARG A 109 -0.34 -2.39 -12.85
C ARG A 109 0.41 -1.44 -11.94
N ILE A 110 0.12 -0.15 -12.08
CA ILE A 110 0.70 0.91 -11.25
C ILE A 110 -0.43 1.78 -10.71
N GLY A 111 -0.41 2.05 -9.41
CA GLY A 111 -1.44 2.86 -8.79
C GLY A 111 -0.92 3.61 -7.59
N HIS A 112 -1.65 4.66 -7.21
CA HIS A 112 -1.36 5.42 -6.00
C HIS A 112 -2.64 5.82 -5.30
N GLY A 113 -2.50 6.20 -4.04
CA GLY A 113 -3.62 6.60 -3.21
C GLY A 113 -3.20 6.95 -1.80
N THR A 114 -4.13 6.80 -0.85
CA THR A 114 -3.86 7.05 0.57
C THR A 114 -4.39 5.92 1.42
N TYR A 115 -3.60 5.51 2.40
CA TYR A 115 -4.07 4.65 3.48
C TYR A 115 -4.50 5.52 4.65
N ARG A 116 -5.58 5.11 5.31
CA ARG A 116 -5.93 5.55 6.64
C ARG A 116 -6.01 4.33 7.56
N TRP A 117 -5.00 4.19 8.39
CA TRP A 117 -4.89 3.17 9.42
C TRP A 117 -5.52 3.64 10.73
N GLN A 118 -6.13 2.73 11.47
CA GLN A 118 -6.52 2.92 12.86
C GLN A 118 -5.89 1.79 13.68
N PHE A 119 -5.10 2.16 14.69
CA PHE A 119 -4.55 1.22 15.65
C PHE A 119 -5.40 1.17 16.92
N ALA A 120 -5.40 0.03 17.58
CA ALA A 120 -5.97 -0.15 18.91
C ALA A 120 -5.00 -0.97 19.77
N VAL A 121 -5.04 -0.73 21.08
CA VAL A 121 -4.37 -1.55 22.09
C VAL A 121 -5.41 -2.50 22.64
N ASP A 122 -5.14 -3.80 22.62
CA ASP A 122 -6.02 -4.78 23.25
C ASP A 122 -5.85 -4.70 24.77
N GLY A 123 -6.89 -4.23 25.47
CA GLY A 123 -6.85 -4.02 26.92
C GLY A 123 -6.94 -5.30 27.76
N ALA A 124 -7.17 -6.47 27.15
CA ALA A 124 -7.34 -7.73 27.85
C ALA A 124 -6.06 -8.59 27.91
N ASN A 125 -5.11 -8.39 27.01
CA ASN A 125 -3.81 -9.08 26.96
C ASN A 125 -2.69 -8.05 26.71
N ASP A 126 -1.99 -7.64 27.77
CA ASP A 126 -0.72 -6.91 27.80
C ASP A 126 -0.36 -6.08 26.55
N ASP A 127 -0.71 -4.79 26.49
CA ASP A 127 -0.11 -3.78 25.59
C ASP A 127 -0.01 -4.12 24.09
N VAL A 128 -0.68 -5.18 23.61
CA VAL A 128 -0.51 -5.66 22.25
C VAL A 128 -1.29 -4.77 21.29
N ALA A 129 -0.55 -4.00 20.50
CA ALA A 129 -1.09 -3.18 19.42
C ALA A 129 -1.55 -4.02 18.23
N ARG A 130 -2.69 -3.66 17.65
CA ARG A 130 -3.19 -4.24 16.39
C ARG A 130 -3.80 -3.17 15.49
N VAL A 131 -3.86 -3.45 14.19
CA VAL A 131 -4.66 -2.68 13.23
C VAL A 131 -6.14 -3.00 13.47
N ALA A 132 -6.89 -2.02 13.94
CA ALA A 132 -8.33 -2.11 14.15
C ALA A 132 -9.14 -1.74 12.90
N ALA A 133 -8.61 -0.83 12.05
CA ALA A 133 -9.21 -0.56 10.76
C ALA A 133 -8.20 -0.11 9.71
N LEU A 134 -8.49 -0.45 8.46
CA LEU A 134 -7.81 0.05 7.27
C LEU A 134 -8.85 0.61 6.31
N HIS A 135 -8.67 1.86 5.91
CA HIS A 135 -9.33 2.43 4.75
C HIS A 135 -8.31 2.67 3.63
N ILE A 136 -8.61 2.14 2.45
CA ILE A 136 -7.77 2.27 1.25
C ILE A 136 -8.49 3.21 0.28
N HIS A 137 -7.97 4.43 0.15
CA HIS A 137 -8.37 5.32 -0.93
C HIS A 137 -7.47 5.07 -2.14
N ILE A 138 -8.05 4.72 -3.28
CA ILE A 138 -7.35 4.55 -4.56
C ILE A 138 -7.63 5.78 -5.41
N ALA A 139 -6.60 6.60 -5.60
CA ALA A 139 -6.70 7.81 -6.41
C ALA A 139 -6.54 7.51 -7.90
N ARG A 140 -5.65 6.58 -8.25
CA ARG A 140 -5.41 6.16 -9.63
C ARG A 140 -4.89 4.73 -9.67
N MET A 141 -5.27 4.00 -10.72
CA MET A 141 -4.78 2.66 -10.99
C MET A 141 -4.75 2.42 -12.50
N ASP A 142 -3.57 2.38 -13.08
CA ASP A 142 -3.37 2.22 -14.52
C ASP A 142 -2.93 0.79 -14.86
N THR A 143 -3.26 0.37 -16.07
CA THR A 143 -2.82 -0.90 -16.68
C THR A 143 -2.04 -0.59 -17.93
N ILE A 144 -0.79 -1.05 -17.99
CA ILE A 144 0.16 -0.74 -19.05
C ILE A 144 0.71 -2.04 -19.62
N ASP A 145 0.70 -2.19 -20.94
CA ASP A 145 1.32 -3.35 -21.58
C ASP A 145 2.80 -3.47 -21.20
N ASP A 146 3.15 -4.59 -20.60
CA ASP A 146 4.52 -4.92 -20.17
C ASP A 146 4.76 -6.44 -20.12
N PRO A 147 4.49 -7.19 -21.21
CA PRO A 147 4.48 -8.65 -21.19
C PRO A 147 5.82 -9.26 -20.72
N GLN A 148 6.92 -8.53 -20.86
CA GLN A 148 8.28 -8.92 -20.45
C GLN A 148 8.69 -8.38 -19.07
N SER A 149 7.79 -7.71 -18.34
CA SER A 149 8.05 -7.10 -17.03
C SER A 149 9.20 -6.09 -16.99
N LEU A 150 9.54 -5.47 -18.12
CA LEU A 150 10.67 -4.53 -18.20
C LEU A 150 10.34 -3.24 -17.46
N LYS A 151 9.14 -2.69 -17.65
CA LYS A 151 8.70 -1.46 -16.98
C LYS A 151 8.57 -1.71 -15.48
N LEU A 152 7.97 -2.85 -15.10
CA LEU A 152 7.85 -3.27 -13.71
C LEU A 152 9.22 -3.36 -13.02
N ALA A 153 10.18 -4.10 -13.62
CA ALA A 153 11.51 -4.28 -13.02
C ALA A 153 12.25 -2.95 -12.83
N ARG A 154 12.14 -2.04 -13.80
CA ARG A 154 12.75 -0.70 -13.72
C ARG A 154 12.15 0.13 -12.60
N LEU A 155 10.83 0.18 -12.50
CA LEU A 155 10.15 0.91 -11.43
C LEU A 155 10.49 0.34 -10.05
N GLN A 156 10.49 -0.99 -9.91
CA GLN A 156 10.80 -1.62 -8.63
C GLN A 156 12.26 -1.42 -8.19
N ALA A 157 13.18 -1.28 -9.14
CA ALA A 157 14.59 -1.00 -8.86
C ALA A 157 14.85 0.48 -8.52
N ALA A 158 13.99 1.39 -8.94
CA ALA A 158 14.13 2.83 -8.70
C ALA A 158 13.83 3.24 -7.24
N PHE A 159 13.13 2.41 -6.48
CA PHE A 159 12.59 2.78 -5.16
C PHE A 159 13.08 1.86 -4.04
N GLY A 160 13.40 2.48 -2.89
CA GLY A 160 13.58 1.75 -1.64
C GLY A 160 12.25 1.17 -1.15
N TYR A 161 12.28 -0.07 -0.66
CA TYR A 161 11.10 -0.81 -0.20
C TYR A 161 11.20 -1.16 1.29
N PRO A 162 10.11 -1.07 2.08
CA PRO A 162 8.79 -0.55 1.73
C PRO A 162 8.62 0.96 1.96
N TRP A 163 9.57 1.61 2.63
CA TRP A 163 9.48 3.03 2.99
C TRP A 163 10.14 3.87 1.91
N LEU A 164 9.34 4.74 1.29
CA LEU A 164 9.74 5.58 0.19
C LEU A 164 9.55 7.05 0.57
N PRO A 165 10.60 7.75 1.05
CA PRO A 165 10.52 9.18 1.31
C PRO A 165 10.09 9.96 0.05
N ALA A 166 9.24 10.97 0.20
CA ALA A 166 8.65 11.70 -0.93
C ALA A 166 9.71 12.27 -1.91
N HIS A 167 10.82 12.81 -1.40
CA HIS A 167 11.93 13.28 -2.23
C HIS A 167 12.61 12.15 -3.02
N ALA A 168 12.69 10.95 -2.45
CA ALA A 168 13.24 9.78 -3.13
C ALA A 168 12.26 9.25 -4.18
N PHE A 169 10.94 9.33 -3.91
CA PHE A 169 9.91 9.01 -4.88
C PHE A 169 10.00 9.91 -6.11
N ALA A 170 9.98 11.23 -5.91
CA ALA A 170 10.03 12.20 -7.01
C ALA A 170 11.33 12.08 -7.83
N ARG A 171 12.47 11.94 -7.15
CA ARG A 171 13.76 11.75 -7.84
C ARG A 171 13.78 10.45 -8.64
N GLY A 172 13.38 9.33 -8.03
CA GLY A 172 13.39 8.02 -8.69
C GLY A 172 12.46 7.98 -9.90
N LEU A 173 11.27 8.59 -9.82
CA LEU A 173 10.39 8.72 -10.98
C LEU A 173 10.98 9.59 -12.09
N ALA A 174 11.54 10.75 -11.73
CA ALA A 174 12.17 11.65 -12.70
C ALA A 174 13.35 10.98 -13.43
N ASP A 175 14.16 10.20 -12.70
CA ASP A 175 15.28 9.45 -13.28
C ASP A 175 14.78 8.38 -14.27
N VAL A 176 13.70 7.65 -13.94
CA VAL A 176 13.07 6.67 -14.83
C VAL A 176 12.47 7.35 -16.07
N ALA A 177 11.74 8.45 -15.89
CA ALA A 177 11.13 9.20 -16.99
C ALA A 177 12.19 9.79 -17.94
N ALA A 178 13.31 10.30 -17.41
CA ALA A 178 14.42 10.79 -18.20
C ALA A 178 15.11 9.67 -19.01
N ALA A 179 15.22 8.47 -18.43
CA ALA A 179 15.77 7.30 -19.12
C ALA A 179 14.81 6.70 -20.17
N HIS A 180 13.49 6.93 -20.00
CA HIS A 180 12.44 6.36 -20.82
C HIS A 180 11.40 7.42 -21.22
N PRO A 181 11.76 8.38 -22.09
CA PRO A 181 10.88 9.50 -22.46
C PRO A 181 9.62 9.07 -23.23
N ASP A 182 9.60 7.85 -23.78
CA ASP A 182 8.46 7.24 -24.43
C ASP A 182 7.39 6.71 -23.44
N TRP A 183 7.71 6.62 -22.14
CA TRP A 183 6.80 6.14 -21.10
C TRP A 183 5.88 7.26 -20.59
N ALA A 184 5.06 7.80 -21.48
CA ALA A 184 4.11 8.88 -21.18
C ALA A 184 3.14 8.56 -20.02
N PHE A 185 2.94 7.27 -19.69
CA PHE A 185 2.11 6.85 -18.56
C PHE A 185 2.65 7.29 -17.19
N LEU A 186 3.92 7.72 -17.09
CA LEU A 186 4.51 8.19 -15.83
C LEU A 186 4.03 9.58 -15.40
N ALA A 187 3.59 10.44 -16.33
CA ALA A 187 3.28 11.84 -16.06
C ALA A 187 2.27 12.06 -14.91
N PRO A 188 1.16 11.30 -14.80
CA PRO A 188 0.25 11.43 -13.64
C PRO A 188 0.91 11.05 -12.30
N PHE A 189 1.86 10.12 -12.31
CA PHE A 189 2.57 9.68 -11.10
C PHE A 189 3.66 10.67 -10.69
N GLU A 190 4.27 11.37 -11.64
CA GLU A 190 5.19 12.49 -11.33
C GLU A 190 4.46 13.63 -10.62
N GLN A 191 3.22 13.94 -11.03
CA GLN A 191 2.37 14.93 -10.34
C GLN A 191 2.03 14.48 -8.92
N ALA A 192 1.70 13.20 -8.73
CA ALA A 192 1.46 12.63 -7.41
C ALA A 192 2.72 12.66 -6.52
N ALA A 193 3.91 12.44 -7.10
CA ALA A 193 5.17 12.51 -6.38
C ALA A 193 5.54 13.94 -5.97
N ALA A 194 5.29 14.92 -6.84
CA ALA A 194 5.45 16.33 -6.52
C ALA A 194 4.54 16.76 -5.37
N SER A 195 3.26 16.38 -5.42
CA SER A 195 2.26 16.69 -4.38
C SER A 195 2.54 16.03 -3.02
N ALA A 196 3.42 15.02 -2.97
CA ALA A 196 3.81 14.35 -1.72
C ALA A 196 5.00 15.02 -1.01
N ILE A 197 5.66 16.00 -1.65
CA ILE A 197 6.79 16.76 -1.07
C ILE A 197 6.28 17.97 -0.26
N ASP A 198 5.13 18.53 -0.64
CA ASP A 198 4.48 19.67 0.01
C ASP A 198 3.84 19.32 1.36
#